data_AF-A0A1H7MKH6-F1
#
_entry.id   AF-A0A1H7MKH6-F1
#
_cell.length_a   1.000
_cell.length_b   1.000
_cell.length_c   1.000
_cell.angle_alpha   90.00
_cell.angle_beta   90.00
_cell.angle_gamma   90.00
#
_symmetry.space_group_name_H-M   'P 1'
#
loop_
_entity.id
_entity.type
_entity.pdbx_description
1 polymer ?
#
loop_
_entity_poly.entity_id
_entity_poly.type
_entity_poly.pdbx_seq_one_letter_code
_entity_poly.pdbx_strand_id
1 'polypeptide(L)'
;MGVDSTRGSSSGSSSVSSRSSTSQSSSANATTSVNKTTPDVAQSNPVAKTPTVNFDQSTFEQAKNVASMPNLMSSTPIRNQPMDAAAFDPAKALEAAPELLGATPLNPTPQTFVSDFEVPKGQLTFDAEGLETRGAYFSREAHWPGGASGVTIGRGYDMKGRSEETVRSDLIAAGVPDADAELLAQGAGLEGKAASDFTKREDVAAIEISPAAQKELFTKVYDHYESEVERISNKDDTVAKYGSVDFDNLDPAIKDVAVDLLYRGDYKPSTRTEIQQHLVNNDLQGLHDLLADESKMTGDWGVPQDRFERRRDYLQAALDAQAAAAPQE
;
A
#
# COMPACT_ATOMS: atom_id res chain seq x y z
N MET A 1 73.73 -24.01 -17.30
CA MET A 1 73.97 -22.95 -18.31
C MET A 1 73.54 -21.62 -17.70
N GLY A 2 74.06 -20.50 -18.19
CA GLY A 2 74.11 -19.25 -17.43
C GLY A 2 72.86 -18.35 -17.44
N VAL A 3 72.91 -17.42 -16.49
CA VAL A 3 72.36 -16.05 -16.42
C VAL A 3 72.35 -15.28 -17.78
N ASP A 4 71.68 -14.12 -17.96
CA ASP A 4 71.28 -13.11 -16.96
C ASP A 4 70.15 -12.13 -17.39
N SER A 5 69.57 -11.47 -16.39
CA SER A 5 69.07 -10.08 -16.29
C SER A 5 68.52 -9.27 -17.49
N THR A 6 67.21 -8.98 -17.39
CA THR A 6 66.58 -7.62 -17.35
C THR A 6 66.58 -6.64 -18.55
N ARG A 7 65.55 -5.77 -18.51
CA ARG A 7 65.57 -4.32 -18.85
C ARG A 7 65.32 -3.91 -20.30
N GLY A 8 64.44 -2.90 -20.48
CA GLY A 8 64.26 -2.17 -21.74
C GLY A 8 62.91 -1.45 -21.82
N SER A 9 62.91 -0.14 -22.09
CA SER A 9 61.70 0.69 -22.22
C SER A 9 61.58 1.31 -23.63
N SER A 10 60.45 1.97 -23.87
CA SER A 10 60.30 3.20 -24.69
C SER A 10 60.13 3.12 -26.22
N SER A 11 58.97 3.62 -26.66
CA SER A 11 58.72 4.63 -27.72
C SER A 11 59.37 4.55 -29.11
N GLY A 12 58.49 4.65 -30.13
CA GLY A 12 58.81 5.04 -31.53
C GLY A 12 57.78 4.42 -32.50
N SER A 13 56.78 5.07 -33.11
CA SER A 13 56.52 6.44 -33.60
C SER A 13 56.76 6.64 -35.12
N SER A 14 55.90 7.45 -35.78
CA SER A 14 55.83 7.70 -37.23
C SER A 14 55.38 6.48 -38.08
N SER A 15 54.80 6.58 -39.29
CA SER A 15 54.03 7.64 -40.00
C SER A 15 53.22 6.92 -41.13
N VAL A 16 52.28 7.48 -41.91
CA VAL A 16 52.23 8.69 -42.78
C VAL A 16 50.77 9.13 -43.00
N SER A 17 50.52 10.38 -43.41
CA SER A 17 49.19 11.01 -43.49
C SER A 17 48.66 11.35 -44.89
N SER A 18 47.34 11.45 -45.01
CA SER A 18 46.61 12.43 -45.86
C SER A 18 45.32 12.81 -45.08
N ARG A 19 44.93 14.07 -44.81
CA ARG A 19 44.74 15.30 -45.62
C ARG A 19 43.63 15.13 -46.68
N SER A 20 42.62 16.02 -46.79
CA SER A 20 42.31 17.26 -46.04
C SER A 20 40.98 17.91 -46.47
N SER A 21 40.34 18.72 -45.61
CA SER A 21 39.71 20.02 -45.97
C SER A 21 39.30 20.84 -44.72
N THR A 22 38.85 22.10 -44.89
CA THR A 22 39.00 23.17 -43.87
C THR A 22 37.81 24.15 -43.78
N SER A 23 37.37 24.48 -42.55
CA SER A 23 36.87 25.80 -42.07
C SER A 23 36.58 25.68 -40.55
N GLN A 24 36.97 26.55 -39.60
CA GLN A 24 37.22 28.00 -39.43
C GLN A 24 36.05 28.88 -38.93
N SER A 25 35.90 28.96 -37.60
CA SER A 25 35.73 30.19 -36.78
C SER A 25 35.86 29.81 -35.29
N SER A 26 36.81 30.30 -34.47
CA SER A 26 36.98 31.64 -33.87
C SER A 26 35.77 32.11 -33.03
N SER A 27 35.89 32.52 -31.75
CA SER A 27 37.07 32.98 -30.99
C SER A 27 37.02 32.73 -29.46
N ALA A 28 38.17 32.76 -28.78
CA ALA A 28 38.32 32.91 -27.31
C ALA A 28 38.00 34.37 -26.87
N ASN A 29 37.92 34.78 -25.60
CA ASN A 29 38.81 34.68 -24.41
C ASN A 29 37.96 34.92 -23.12
N ALA A 30 38.26 34.52 -21.87
CA ALA A 30 39.48 34.48 -21.02
C ALA A 30 39.97 35.87 -20.54
N THR A 31 40.21 36.16 -19.23
CA THR A 31 40.06 35.37 -17.97
C THR A 31 39.23 36.14 -16.90
N THR A 32 39.53 36.41 -15.61
CA THR A 32 40.72 36.32 -14.72
C THR A 32 40.31 36.27 -13.21
N SER A 33 41.25 35.92 -12.32
CA SER A 33 41.18 35.75 -10.85
C SER A 33 40.97 37.06 -10.03
N VAL A 34 40.94 37.16 -8.67
CA VAL A 34 41.68 36.53 -7.52
C VAL A 34 40.81 36.68 -6.23
N ASN A 35 40.35 35.67 -5.46
CA ASN A 35 40.98 34.72 -4.50
C ASN A 35 41.53 35.30 -3.15
N LYS A 36 40.95 34.93 -1.97
CA LYS A 36 41.72 34.59 -0.73
C LYS A 36 40.97 33.96 0.48
N THR A 37 41.47 32.80 0.96
CA THR A 37 41.65 32.30 2.36
C THR A 37 40.59 32.44 3.49
N THR A 38 39.94 31.32 3.87
CA THR A 38 40.15 30.44 5.09
C THR A 38 40.61 31.02 6.45
N PRO A 39 40.47 30.27 7.60
CA PRO A 39 39.38 29.38 8.11
C PRO A 39 39.12 29.57 9.65
N ASP A 40 38.25 28.78 10.33
CA ASP A 40 38.49 28.40 11.75
C ASP A 40 37.72 27.18 12.35
N VAL A 41 38.26 26.70 13.48
CA VAL A 41 37.91 25.70 14.54
C VAL A 41 36.51 25.04 14.64
N ALA A 42 36.53 23.78 15.10
CA ALA A 42 35.42 23.06 15.75
C ALA A 42 35.81 22.57 17.18
N GLN A 43 34.88 22.59 18.14
CA GLN A 43 35.06 22.06 19.51
C GLN A 43 33.76 21.42 20.08
N SER A 44 33.86 20.82 21.28
CA SER A 44 33.06 19.68 21.79
C SER A 44 31.74 19.98 22.54
N ASN A 45 30.92 18.91 22.63
CA ASN A 45 29.82 18.58 23.59
C ASN A 45 29.99 19.11 25.04
N PRO A 46 28.92 19.25 25.90
CA PRO A 46 27.93 18.17 26.15
C PRO A 46 26.48 18.48 26.64
N VAL A 47 25.62 17.44 26.59
CA VAL A 47 24.54 17.02 27.54
C VAL A 47 23.28 17.91 27.81
N ALA A 48 22.13 17.33 27.40
CA ALA A 48 20.77 17.30 27.98
C ALA A 48 20.16 18.43 28.84
N LYS A 49 18.88 18.72 28.56
CA LYS A 49 17.88 19.14 29.57
C LYS A 49 16.45 18.77 29.17
N THR A 50 15.72 18.12 30.08
CA THR A 50 14.30 17.76 29.94
C THR A 50 13.40 18.96 30.24
N PRO A 51 12.28 19.18 29.51
CA PRO A 51 11.23 20.07 29.95
C PRO A 51 10.31 19.37 30.96
N THR A 52 10.34 19.80 32.22
CA THR A 52 9.38 19.33 33.25
C THR A 52 8.01 19.93 32.99
N VAL A 53 6.96 19.10 32.93
CA VAL A 53 5.57 19.56 32.84
C VAL A 53 5.05 19.89 34.24
N ASN A 54 4.70 21.15 34.49
CA ASN A 54 4.04 21.56 35.73
C ASN A 54 2.54 21.19 35.67
N PHE A 55 2.12 20.26 36.53
CA PHE A 55 0.71 20.02 36.83
C PHE A 55 0.29 20.84 38.06
N ASP A 56 -0.20 22.06 37.85
CA ASP A 56 -1.16 22.69 38.76
C ASP A 56 -1.98 23.80 38.06
N GLN A 57 -3.15 24.10 38.61
CA GLN A 57 -4.02 25.26 38.34
C GLN A 57 -4.61 25.36 36.92
N SER A 58 -5.71 24.63 36.71
CA SER A 58 -6.73 24.95 35.71
C SER A 58 -8.06 25.22 36.40
N THR A 59 -8.25 26.45 36.89
CA THR A 59 -9.54 26.89 37.44
C THR A 59 -10.60 27.00 36.35
N PHE A 60 -11.81 26.54 36.66
CA PHE A 60 -12.91 26.38 35.71
C PHE A 60 -13.58 27.73 35.36
N GLU A 61 -13.14 28.37 34.27
CA GLU A 61 -13.76 29.60 33.75
C GLU A 61 -15.13 29.32 33.11
N GLN A 62 -16.13 30.15 33.46
CA GLN A 62 -17.48 30.02 32.91
C GLN A 62 -17.60 30.77 31.59
N ALA A 63 -17.96 30.07 30.51
CA ALA A 63 -18.06 30.61 29.16
C ALA A 63 -19.11 31.74 29.02
N LYS A 64 -18.67 32.99 29.17
CA LYS A 64 -19.46 34.19 28.84
C LYS A 64 -19.30 34.55 27.36
N ASN A 65 -20.10 33.94 26.48
CA ASN A 65 -20.63 34.59 25.27
C ASN A 65 -21.63 33.69 24.52
N VAL A 66 -22.93 33.96 24.71
CA VAL A 66 -24.03 33.39 23.90
C VAL A 66 -24.95 34.53 23.47
N ALA A 67 -24.51 35.29 22.46
CA ALA A 67 -25.17 36.52 22.02
C ALA A 67 -25.15 36.74 20.49
N SER A 68 -25.10 35.67 19.69
CA SER A 68 -25.35 35.70 18.23
C SER A 68 -25.65 34.30 17.67
N MET A 69 -26.86 33.80 17.96
CA MET A 69 -27.49 32.70 17.22
C MET A 69 -28.97 33.03 16.98
N PRO A 70 -29.53 32.69 15.80
CA PRO A 70 -30.96 32.85 15.55
C PRO A 70 -31.77 31.92 16.47
N ASN A 71 -32.89 32.43 16.99
CA ASN A 71 -33.68 31.75 18.02
C ASN A 71 -34.43 30.52 17.48
N LEU A 72 -33.86 29.32 17.66
CA LEU A 72 -34.48 28.05 17.26
C LEU A 72 -35.41 27.45 18.33
N MET A 73 -35.99 28.29 19.20
CA MET A 73 -37.03 27.90 20.17
C MET A 73 -38.32 28.70 19.93
N SER A 74 -39.07 28.28 18.92
CA SER A 74 -40.49 28.62 18.78
C SER A 74 -41.28 27.35 18.48
N SER A 75 -42.16 26.96 19.39
CA SER A 75 -42.99 25.75 19.25
C SER A 75 -44.05 25.99 18.18
N THR A 76 -43.90 25.40 17.00
CA THR A 76 -44.95 25.39 15.98
C THR A 76 -46.22 24.78 16.58
N PRO A 77 -47.36 25.50 16.63
CA PRO A 77 -48.58 24.94 17.17
C PRO A 77 -49.07 23.83 16.23
N ILE A 78 -49.13 22.60 16.74
CA ILE A 78 -49.79 21.49 16.03
C ILE A 78 -51.24 21.90 15.77
N ARG A 79 -51.59 22.03 14.50
CA ARG A 79 -52.95 22.32 14.08
C ARG A 79 -53.77 21.04 14.30
N ASN A 80 -54.54 20.98 15.38
CA ASN A 80 -55.52 19.94 15.60
C ASN A 80 -56.56 19.93 14.46
N GLN A 81 -56.28 19.16 13.42
CA GLN A 81 -57.31 18.58 12.58
C GLN A 81 -58.11 17.61 13.47
N PRO A 82 -59.45 17.67 13.46
CA PRO A 82 -60.24 16.59 14.05
C PRO A 82 -59.99 15.33 13.22
N MET A 83 -59.28 14.36 13.79
CA MET A 83 -59.28 12.99 13.26
C MET A 83 -60.71 12.46 13.41
N ASP A 84 -61.39 12.26 12.29
CA ASP A 84 -62.75 11.71 12.31
C ASP A 84 -62.68 10.27 12.82
N ALA A 85 -63.41 9.98 13.89
CA ALA A 85 -63.31 8.73 14.66
C ALA A 85 -64.10 7.59 14.01
N ALA A 86 -63.96 7.45 12.68
CA ALA A 86 -64.57 6.40 11.88
C ALA A 86 -63.91 5.04 12.17
N ALA A 87 -64.35 4.40 13.26
CA ALA A 87 -64.14 3.01 13.68
C ALA A 87 -63.00 2.24 12.98
N PHE A 88 -61.85 2.14 13.63
CA PHE A 88 -60.81 1.17 13.27
C PHE A 88 -61.36 -0.25 13.51
N ASP A 89 -61.64 -0.98 12.42
CA ASP A 89 -62.19 -2.34 12.46
C ASP A 89 -61.05 -3.39 12.53
N PRO A 90 -60.81 -4.02 13.70
CA PRO A 90 -59.71 -4.97 13.84
C PRO A 90 -59.97 -6.30 13.11
N ALA A 91 -61.22 -6.67 12.82
CA ALA A 91 -61.52 -7.87 12.07
C ALA A 91 -61.16 -7.67 10.58
N LYS A 92 -61.53 -6.52 10.03
CA LYS A 92 -61.21 -6.16 8.65
C LYS A 92 -59.71 -5.90 8.41
N ALA A 93 -58.99 -5.44 9.42
CA ALA A 93 -57.52 -5.34 9.39
C ALA A 93 -56.85 -6.73 9.36
N LEU A 94 -57.41 -7.72 10.07
CA LEU A 94 -56.89 -9.08 10.11
C LEU A 94 -57.21 -9.89 8.85
N GLU A 95 -58.39 -9.68 8.25
CA GLU A 95 -58.80 -10.29 6.98
C GLU A 95 -57.93 -9.81 5.79
N ALA A 96 -57.37 -8.60 5.86
CA ALA A 96 -56.52 -8.02 4.83
C ALA A 96 -55.05 -8.51 4.84
N ALA A 97 -54.62 -9.26 5.88
CA ALA A 97 -53.22 -9.69 6.05
C ALA A 97 -53.09 -11.13 6.60
N PRO A 98 -53.61 -12.16 5.90
CA PRO A 98 -53.63 -13.55 6.38
C PRO A 98 -52.23 -14.14 6.63
N GLU A 99 -51.18 -13.61 6.00
CA GLU A 99 -49.80 -14.07 6.21
C GLU A 99 -49.29 -13.81 7.64
N LEU A 100 -49.84 -12.83 8.37
CA LEU A 100 -49.46 -12.55 9.76
C LEU A 100 -49.92 -13.63 10.77
N LEU A 101 -50.75 -14.58 10.34
CA LEU A 101 -51.14 -15.77 11.11
C LEU A 101 -50.40 -17.04 10.64
N GLY A 102 -49.61 -16.94 9.58
CA GLY A 102 -48.69 -18.00 9.17
C GLY A 102 -47.49 -18.04 10.11
N ALA A 103 -47.28 -19.18 10.79
CA ALA A 103 -46.00 -19.43 11.45
C ALA A 103 -44.92 -19.57 10.37
N THR A 104 -44.18 -18.49 10.10
CA THR A 104 -43.02 -18.53 9.21
C THR A 104 -42.06 -19.60 9.73
N PRO A 105 -41.67 -20.58 8.90
CA PRO A 105 -40.72 -21.59 9.35
C PRO A 105 -39.40 -20.90 9.64
N LEU A 106 -39.01 -20.86 10.93
CA LEU A 106 -37.69 -20.42 11.38
C LEU A 106 -36.65 -21.47 11.02
N ASN A 107 -36.48 -21.69 9.72
CA ASN A 107 -35.42 -22.46 9.12
C ASN A 107 -34.40 -21.43 8.61
N PRO A 108 -33.48 -20.93 9.46
CA PRO A 108 -32.45 -20.02 9.01
C PRO A 108 -31.62 -20.73 7.93
N THR A 109 -31.66 -20.21 6.71
CA THR A 109 -30.63 -20.50 5.72
C THR A 109 -29.27 -20.30 6.41
N PRO A 110 -28.37 -21.29 6.43
CA PRO A 110 -27.07 -21.13 7.05
C PRO A 110 -26.36 -19.92 6.44
N GLN A 111 -26.29 -18.84 7.19
CA GLN A 111 -25.54 -17.65 6.79
C GLN A 111 -24.07 -18.08 6.84
N THR A 112 -23.49 -18.34 5.67
CA THR A 112 -22.06 -18.56 5.54
C THR A 112 -21.38 -17.24 5.86
N PHE A 113 -20.93 -17.11 7.11
CA PHE A 113 -20.09 -16.01 7.56
C PHE A 113 -18.77 -16.06 6.78
N VAL A 114 -18.73 -15.40 5.63
CA VAL A 114 -17.49 -15.11 4.92
C VAL A 114 -16.68 -14.15 5.79
N SER A 115 -15.40 -14.42 5.99
CA SER A 115 -14.55 -13.50 6.73
C SER A 115 -14.23 -12.28 5.88
N ASP A 116 -14.38 -11.08 6.45
CA ASP A 116 -13.86 -9.84 5.85
C ASP A 116 -12.31 -9.80 5.85
N PHE A 117 -11.67 -10.76 6.53
CA PHE A 117 -10.21 -10.91 6.60
C PHE A 117 -9.67 -12.10 5.78
N GLU A 118 -10.54 -12.84 5.08
CA GLU A 118 -10.14 -13.84 4.08
C GLU A 118 -10.33 -13.26 2.67
N VAL A 119 -9.29 -13.24 1.85
CA VAL A 119 -9.34 -12.76 0.46
C VAL A 119 -9.28 -13.92 -0.54
N PRO A 120 -9.95 -13.83 -1.72
CA PRO A 120 -9.92 -14.91 -2.72
C PRO A 120 -8.53 -15.20 -3.31
N LYS A 121 -7.62 -14.22 -3.21
CA LYS A 121 -6.22 -14.25 -3.61
C LYS A 121 -5.50 -13.11 -2.85
N GLY A 122 -4.21 -13.27 -2.58
CA GLY A 122 -3.43 -12.23 -1.92
C GLY A 122 -3.40 -12.28 -0.39
N GLN A 123 -3.69 -13.43 0.23
CA GLN A 123 -3.80 -13.53 1.69
C GLN A 123 -2.49 -13.15 2.39
N LEU A 124 -1.35 -13.59 1.84
CA LEU A 124 -0.01 -13.24 2.34
C LEU A 124 0.20 -11.73 2.39
N THR A 125 -0.15 -11.02 1.30
CA THR A 125 -0.01 -9.57 1.21
C THR A 125 -1.04 -8.88 2.12
N PHE A 126 -2.30 -9.32 2.08
CA PHE A 126 -3.41 -8.76 2.86
C PHE A 126 -3.10 -8.75 4.36
N ASP A 127 -2.68 -9.88 4.93
CA ASP A 127 -2.41 -10.01 6.36
C ASP A 127 -1.21 -9.19 6.84
N ALA A 128 -0.37 -8.73 5.91
CA ALA A 128 0.90 -8.07 6.19
C ALA A 128 0.92 -6.56 5.89
N GLU A 129 -0.09 -6.03 5.19
CA GLU A 129 -0.18 -4.62 4.73
C GLU A 129 -1.16 -3.75 5.56
N GLY A 130 -1.51 -4.15 6.78
CA GLY A 130 -2.34 -3.33 7.65
C GLY A 130 -2.63 -3.91 9.04
N LEU A 131 -2.96 -3.05 9.99
CA LEU A 131 -3.31 -3.42 11.36
C LEU A 131 -4.78 -3.08 11.68
N GLU A 132 -5.47 -3.99 12.37
CA GLU A 132 -6.79 -3.71 12.96
C GLU A 132 -6.70 -3.14 14.39
N THR A 133 -5.50 -3.09 14.96
CA THR A 133 -5.23 -2.44 16.24
C THR A 133 -5.18 -0.92 16.04
N ARG A 134 -6.03 -0.18 16.77
CA ARG A 134 -6.02 1.31 16.76
C ARG A 134 -4.65 1.87 17.11
N GLY A 135 -4.23 2.90 16.39
CA GLY A 135 -2.96 3.58 16.58
C GLY A 135 -2.35 3.99 15.23
N ALA A 136 -1.03 4.19 15.21
CA ALA A 136 -0.32 4.34 13.93
C ALA A 136 -0.51 3.07 13.07
N TYR A 137 -0.79 3.27 11.78
CA TYR A 137 -1.01 2.21 10.78
C TYR A 137 -2.27 1.33 11.02
N PHE A 138 -3.24 1.81 11.79
CA PHE A 138 -4.60 1.24 11.75
C PHE A 138 -5.18 1.44 10.34
N SER A 139 -5.37 0.35 9.59
CA SER A 139 -5.49 0.43 8.13
C SER A 139 -6.85 0.96 7.65
N ARG A 140 -7.89 0.93 8.49
CA ARG A 140 -9.24 1.40 8.11
C ARG A 140 -9.45 2.91 8.29
N GLU A 141 -8.44 3.66 8.72
CA GLU A 141 -8.39 5.12 8.71
C GLU A 141 -7.43 5.63 7.61
N ALA A 142 -7.70 6.81 7.06
CA ALA A 142 -6.86 7.40 6.01
C ALA A 142 -5.53 7.91 6.60
N HIS A 143 -4.41 7.49 6.02
CA HIS A 143 -3.06 7.75 6.55
C HIS A 143 -2.05 8.08 5.45
N TRP A 144 -0.87 8.56 5.82
CA TRP A 144 0.26 8.78 4.91
C TRP A 144 1.48 8.00 5.43
N PRO A 145 1.90 6.89 4.80
CA PRO A 145 3.00 6.06 5.29
C PRO A 145 4.38 6.68 5.07
N GLY A 146 4.47 7.79 4.32
CA GLY A 146 5.71 8.52 4.07
C GLY A 146 6.31 8.25 2.68
N GLY A 147 7.56 8.68 2.50
CA GLY A 147 8.35 8.37 1.31
C GLY A 147 7.70 8.83 0.00
N ALA A 148 7.44 7.88 -0.89
CA ALA A 148 6.90 8.12 -2.23
C ALA A 148 5.36 8.05 -2.31
N SER A 149 4.67 7.65 -1.25
CA SER A 149 3.23 7.42 -1.23
C SER A 149 2.40 8.72 -1.15
N GLY A 150 1.14 8.61 -1.56
CA GLY A 150 0.09 9.59 -1.29
C GLY A 150 -0.76 9.23 -0.09
N VAL A 151 -1.96 9.82 -0.02
CA VAL A 151 -3.00 9.41 0.93
C VAL A 151 -3.31 7.93 0.69
N THR A 152 -3.22 7.11 1.72
CA THR A 152 -3.47 5.66 1.68
C THR A 152 -4.63 5.32 2.59
N ILE A 153 -5.50 4.40 2.18
CA ILE A 153 -6.55 3.83 3.04
C ILE A 153 -6.70 2.33 2.80
N GLY A 154 -7.23 1.60 3.78
CA GLY A 154 -7.25 0.15 3.77
C GLY A 154 -5.84 -0.45 3.73
N ARG A 155 -5.74 -1.65 3.19
CA ARG A 155 -4.47 -2.36 2.95
C ARG A 155 -3.96 -1.96 1.56
N GLY A 156 -3.33 -0.79 1.47
CA GLY A 156 -2.57 -0.38 0.27
C GLY A 156 -3.25 0.49 -0.78
N TYR A 157 -4.47 1.01 -0.57
CA TYR A 157 -5.13 1.85 -1.58
C TYR A 157 -4.55 3.28 -1.56
N ASP A 158 -3.45 3.50 -2.28
CA ASP A 158 -2.75 4.79 -2.45
C ASP A 158 -3.41 5.66 -3.53
N MET A 159 -3.81 6.88 -3.15
CA MET A 159 -4.57 7.82 -3.99
C MET A 159 -3.68 8.69 -4.92
N LYS A 160 -2.35 8.67 -4.78
CA LYS A 160 -1.42 9.52 -5.57
C LYS A 160 -1.50 9.29 -7.08
N GLY A 161 -1.60 8.03 -7.49
CA GLY A 161 -1.61 7.64 -8.91
C GLY A 161 -2.99 7.72 -9.58
N ARG A 162 -4.02 8.18 -8.86
CA ARG A 162 -5.44 8.06 -9.22
C ARG A 162 -6.08 9.44 -9.35
N SER A 163 -7.15 9.55 -10.13
CA SER A 163 -7.99 10.76 -10.17
C SER A 163 -9.01 10.75 -9.04
N GLU A 164 -9.51 11.93 -8.67
CA GLU A 164 -10.59 12.10 -7.68
C GLU A 164 -11.83 11.26 -8.05
N GLU A 165 -12.22 11.23 -9.33
CA GLU A 165 -13.34 10.43 -9.83
C GLU A 165 -13.08 8.91 -9.73
N THR A 166 -11.85 8.45 -10.01
CA THR A 166 -11.47 7.04 -9.79
C THR A 166 -11.51 6.67 -8.31
N VAL A 167 -10.97 7.52 -7.42
CA VAL A 167 -10.97 7.26 -5.98
C VAL A 167 -12.40 7.23 -5.42
N ARG A 168 -13.26 8.21 -5.76
CA ARG A 168 -14.68 8.19 -5.35
C ARG A 168 -15.39 6.94 -5.85
N SER A 169 -15.21 6.58 -7.13
CA SER A 169 -15.84 5.41 -7.74
C SER A 169 -15.42 4.10 -7.07
N ASP A 170 -14.12 3.92 -6.80
CA ASP A 170 -13.60 2.73 -6.10
C ASP A 170 -14.10 2.64 -4.65
N LEU A 171 -14.15 3.76 -3.93
CA LEU A 171 -14.67 3.82 -2.55
C LEU A 171 -16.16 3.49 -2.48
N ILE A 172 -16.98 4.06 -3.37
CA ILE A 172 -18.43 3.74 -3.45
C ILE A 172 -18.64 2.28 -3.85
N ALA A 173 -17.86 1.75 -4.79
CA ALA A 173 -17.91 0.34 -5.18
C ALA A 173 -17.53 -0.60 -4.03
N ALA A 174 -16.63 -0.18 -3.14
CA ALA A 174 -16.28 -0.87 -1.90
C ALA A 174 -17.33 -0.69 -0.77
N GLY A 175 -18.41 0.07 -0.99
CA GLY A 175 -19.47 0.29 -0.01
C GLY A 175 -19.19 1.40 1.02
N VAL A 176 -18.22 2.29 0.77
CA VAL A 176 -18.03 3.52 1.55
C VAL A 176 -19.17 4.50 1.24
N PRO A 177 -19.78 5.18 2.24
CA PRO A 177 -20.84 6.16 2.00
C PRO A 177 -20.40 7.27 1.05
N ASP A 178 -21.30 7.73 0.16
CA ASP A 178 -20.97 8.68 -0.92
C ASP A 178 -20.34 10.00 -0.40
N ALA A 179 -20.80 10.52 0.73
CA ALA A 179 -20.23 11.72 1.35
C ALA A 179 -18.80 11.50 1.89
N ASP A 180 -18.54 10.32 2.48
CA ASP A 180 -17.22 9.95 2.97
C ASP A 180 -16.27 9.65 1.80
N ALA A 181 -16.78 9.04 0.73
CA ALA A 181 -16.06 8.81 -0.52
C ALA A 181 -15.71 10.11 -1.26
N GLU A 182 -16.63 11.08 -1.32
CA GLU A 182 -16.40 12.42 -1.87
C GLU A 182 -15.40 13.23 -1.04
N LEU A 183 -15.40 13.06 0.29
CA LEU A 183 -14.40 13.68 1.17
C LEU A 183 -13.02 13.04 1.02
N LEU A 184 -12.92 11.70 1.04
CA LEU A 184 -11.66 10.97 0.86
C LEU A 184 -11.06 11.19 -0.54
N ALA A 185 -11.88 11.29 -1.58
CA ALA A 185 -11.42 11.46 -2.96
C ALA A 185 -10.59 12.74 -3.18
N GLN A 186 -10.78 13.78 -2.37
CA GLN A 186 -9.94 14.99 -2.33
C GLN A 186 -8.46 14.69 -1.97
N GLY A 187 -8.15 13.47 -1.50
CA GLY A 187 -6.79 12.97 -1.30
C GLY A 187 -6.08 12.51 -2.58
N ALA A 188 -6.80 12.44 -3.71
CA ALA A 188 -6.26 12.05 -5.01
C ALA A 188 -5.11 12.96 -5.47
N GLY A 189 -4.05 12.36 -6.00
CA GLY A 189 -2.85 13.08 -6.45
C GLY A 189 -2.01 13.75 -5.34
N LEU A 190 -2.46 13.76 -4.08
CA LEU A 190 -1.70 14.37 -2.98
C LEU A 190 -0.50 13.49 -2.60
N GLU A 191 0.65 14.13 -2.34
CA GLU A 191 1.86 13.47 -1.87
C GLU A 191 2.58 14.30 -0.79
N GLY A 192 3.58 13.71 -0.14
CA GLY A 192 4.47 14.43 0.77
C GLY A 192 3.73 15.14 1.90
N LYS A 193 4.04 16.43 2.11
CA LYS A 193 3.37 17.24 3.13
C LYS A 193 1.87 17.40 2.85
N ALA A 194 1.44 17.48 1.58
CA ALA A 194 0.03 17.67 1.25
C ALA A 194 -0.82 16.46 1.66
N ALA A 195 -0.36 15.24 1.35
CA ALA A 195 -0.98 14.02 1.86
C ALA A 195 -0.96 13.97 3.40
N SER A 196 0.18 14.30 4.01
CA SER A 196 0.31 14.30 5.48
C SER A 196 -0.60 15.33 6.17
N ASP A 197 -0.83 16.51 5.57
CA ASP A 197 -1.74 17.51 6.11
C ASP A 197 -3.21 17.09 5.92
N PHE A 198 -3.53 16.51 4.77
CA PHE A 198 -4.87 16.01 4.43
C PHE A 198 -5.36 14.95 5.42
N THR A 199 -4.54 13.94 5.73
CA THR A 199 -4.91 12.88 6.68
C THR A 199 -4.93 13.33 8.15
N LYS A 200 -4.64 14.60 8.43
CA LYS A 200 -4.78 15.21 9.78
C LYS A 200 -5.96 16.19 9.86
N ARG A 201 -6.75 16.36 8.80
CA ARG A 201 -8.02 17.10 8.90
C ARG A 201 -8.97 16.33 9.82
N GLU A 202 -9.70 17.03 10.67
CA GLU A 202 -10.66 16.44 11.63
C GLU A 202 -11.79 15.69 10.91
N ASP A 203 -12.22 16.18 9.75
CA ASP A 203 -13.27 15.55 8.93
C ASP A 203 -12.79 14.27 8.22
N VAL A 204 -11.57 14.25 7.70
CA VAL A 204 -10.94 13.05 7.09
C VAL A 204 -10.59 12.00 8.14
N ALA A 205 -10.02 12.41 9.28
CA ALA A 205 -9.61 11.50 10.35
C ALA A 205 -10.78 10.90 11.15
N ALA A 206 -11.99 11.40 10.95
CA ALA A 206 -13.22 10.81 11.50
C ALA A 206 -13.79 9.65 10.63
N ILE A 207 -13.29 9.45 9.41
CA ILE A 207 -13.76 8.40 8.51
C ILE A 207 -13.02 7.08 8.79
N GLU A 208 -13.78 6.06 9.16
CA GLU A 208 -13.33 4.68 9.31
C GLU A 208 -14.12 3.79 8.33
N ILE A 209 -13.42 3.17 7.37
CA ILE A 209 -14.07 2.26 6.41
C ILE A 209 -14.38 0.89 7.05
N SER A 210 -15.36 0.15 6.52
CA SER A 210 -15.66 -1.20 7.00
C SER A 210 -14.56 -2.21 6.64
N PRO A 211 -14.44 -3.34 7.36
CA PRO A 211 -13.54 -4.43 6.95
C PRO A 211 -13.84 -4.95 5.54
N ALA A 212 -15.12 -5.12 5.18
CA ALA A 212 -15.56 -5.42 3.82
C ALA A 212 -15.06 -4.38 2.79
N ALA A 213 -15.17 -3.08 3.07
CA ALA A 213 -14.66 -2.03 2.17
C ALA A 213 -13.14 -2.09 2.02
N GLN A 214 -12.40 -2.36 3.11
CA GLN A 214 -10.96 -2.58 3.07
C GLN A 214 -10.59 -3.79 2.19
N LYS A 215 -11.38 -4.86 2.23
CA LYS A 215 -11.22 -6.07 1.40
C LYS A 215 -11.46 -5.79 -0.08
N GLU A 216 -12.54 -5.10 -0.44
CA GLU A 216 -12.81 -4.72 -1.85
C GLU A 216 -11.75 -3.75 -2.42
N LEU A 217 -11.30 -2.78 -1.62
CA LEU A 217 -10.19 -1.89 -2.00
C LEU A 217 -8.87 -2.65 -2.16
N PHE A 218 -8.57 -3.60 -1.28
CA PHE A 218 -7.40 -4.47 -1.41
C PHE A 218 -7.47 -5.33 -2.67
N THR A 219 -8.62 -5.93 -3.00
CA THR A 219 -8.76 -6.76 -4.21
C THR A 219 -8.39 -5.97 -5.47
N LYS A 220 -8.85 -4.71 -5.59
CA LYS A 220 -8.47 -3.80 -6.68
C LYS A 220 -6.96 -3.48 -6.72
N VAL A 221 -6.31 -3.39 -5.56
CA VAL A 221 -4.86 -3.17 -5.46
C VAL A 221 -4.09 -4.43 -5.85
N TYR A 222 -4.52 -5.60 -5.39
CA TYR A 222 -3.93 -6.89 -5.74
C TYR A 222 -4.05 -7.19 -7.23
N ASP A 223 -5.21 -6.98 -7.85
CA ASP A 223 -5.43 -7.10 -9.31
C ASP A 223 -4.38 -6.30 -10.11
N HIS A 224 -4.07 -5.08 -9.65
CA HIS A 224 -3.05 -4.26 -10.29
C HIS A 224 -1.64 -4.86 -10.14
N TYR A 225 -1.23 -5.24 -8.93
CA TYR A 225 0.10 -5.83 -8.71
C TYR A 225 0.26 -7.19 -9.40
N GLU A 226 -0.79 -8.01 -9.48
CA GLU A 226 -0.82 -9.25 -10.25
C GLU A 226 -0.55 -8.98 -11.74
N SER A 227 -1.27 -8.03 -12.34
CA SER A 227 -1.05 -7.63 -13.73
C SER A 227 0.36 -7.08 -13.98
N GLU A 228 0.96 -6.41 -12.98
CA GLU A 228 2.33 -5.90 -13.06
C GLU A 228 3.37 -7.03 -12.92
N VAL A 229 3.16 -8.04 -12.07
CA VAL A 229 4.01 -9.25 -12.01
C VAL A 229 4.01 -9.97 -13.35
N GLU A 230 2.84 -10.13 -13.97
CA GLU A 230 2.69 -10.74 -15.29
C GLU A 230 3.42 -9.92 -16.37
N ARG A 231 3.14 -8.61 -16.45
CA ARG A 231 3.77 -7.67 -17.40
C ARG A 231 5.29 -7.56 -17.21
N ILE A 232 5.79 -7.71 -15.99
CA ILE A 232 7.23 -7.66 -15.67
C ILE A 232 7.92 -8.97 -16.03
N SER A 233 7.30 -10.11 -15.74
CA SER A 233 7.84 -11.45 -16.04
C SER A 233 7.91 -11.71 -17.54
N ASN A 234 6.83 -11.37 -18.26
CA ASN A 234 6.69 -11.67 -19.69
C ASN A 234 7.25 -10.57 -20.62
N LYS A 235 8.07 -9.64 -20.09
CA LYS A 235 8.79 -8.65 -20.89
C LYS A 235 10.01 -9.29 -21.58
N ASP A 236 10.26 -8.93 -22.84
CA ASP A 236 11.27 -9.53 -23.74
C ASP A 236 12.63 -9.82 -23.09
N ASP A 237 13.18 -8.88 -22.32
CA ASP A 237 14.51 -9.00 -21.68
C ASP A 237 14.52 -9.87 -20.42
N THR A 238 13.36 -10.13 -19.84
CA THR A 238 13.16 -11.08 -18.74
C THR A 238 12.92 -12.47 -19.32
N VAL A 239 12.04 -12.61 -20.32
CA VAL A 239 11.79 -13.87 -21.04
C VAL A 239 13.05 -14.41 -21.71
N ALA A 240 13.81 -13.57 -22.42
CA ALA A 240 15.06 -13.98 -23.08
C ALA A 240 16.20 -14.34 -22.11
N LYS A 241 16.06 -14.05 -20.81
CA LYS A 241 17.08 -14.31 -19.79
C LYS A 241 16.77 -15.50 -18.89
N TYR A 242 15.49 -15.74 -18.57
CA TYR A 242 15.07 -16.77 -17.61
C TYR A 242 14.05 -17.78 -18.18
N GLY A 243 13.37 -17.44 -19.29
CA GLY A 243 12.20 -18.14 -19.83
C GLY A 243 10.88 -17.39 -19.54
N SER A 244 9.80 -17.85 -20.17
CA SER A 244 8.44 -17.34 -19.97
C SER A 244 7.78 -18.01 -18.77
N VAL A 245 6.96 -17.27 -18.01
CA VAL A 245 6.16 -17.83 -16.91
C VAL A 245 4.77 -18.19 -17.44
N ASP A 246 4.36 -19.45 -17.21
CA ASP A 246 3.01 -19.94 -17.52
C ASP A 246 2.06 -19.59 -16.36
N PHE A 247 1.44 -18.42 -16.43
CA PHE A 247 0.53 -17.93 -15.40
C PHE A 247 -0.83 -18.63 -15.33
N ASP A 248 -1.20 -19.41 -16.35
CA ASP A 248 -2.43 -20.22 -16.35
C ASP A 248 -2.26 -21.50 -15.51
N ASN A 249 -1.01 -21.99 -15.37
CA ASN A 249 -0.67 -23.21 -14.62
C ASN A 249 0.30 -22.97 -13.44
N LEU A 250 0.63 -21.71 -13.12
CA LEU A 250 1.50 -21.33 -12.00
C LEU A 250 0.86 -21.70 -10.66
N ASP A 251 1.65 -22.23 -9.74
CA ASP A 251 1.19 -22.54 -8.38
C ASP A 251 0.65 -21.27 -7.68
N PRO A 252 -0.55 -21.32 -7.07
CA PRO A 252 -1.16 -20.14 -6.44
C PRO A 252 -0.30 -19.48 -5.37
N ALA A 253 0.47 -20.25 -4.59
CA ALA A 253 1.34 -19.70 -3.56
C ALA A 253 2.58 -19.03 -4.17
N ILE A 254 3.12 -19.56 -5.29
CA ILE A 254 4.15 -18.87 -6.08
C ILE A 254 3.60 -17.54 -6.61
N LYS A 255 2.35 -17.52 -7.11
CA LYS A 255 1.74 -16.29 -7.64
C LYS A 255 1.51 -15.21 -6.56
N ASP A 256 0.98 -15.59 -5.40
CA ASP A 256 0.77 -14.66 -4.26
C ASP A 256 2.10 -14.12 -3.72
N VAL A 257 3.11 -14.98 -3.54
CA VAL A 257 4.47 -14.56 -3.14
C VAL A 257 5.11 -13.64 -4.18
N ALA A 258 4.93 -13.90 -5.48
CA ALA A 258 5.42 -12.99 -6.52
C ALA A 258 4.76 -11.60 -6.45
N VAL A 259 3.48 -11.54 -6.09
CA VAL A 259 2.75 -10.29 -5.86
C VAL A 259 3.24 -9.58 -4.59
N ASP A 260 3.37 -10.26 -3.45
CA ASP A 260 3.92 -9.66 -2.22
C ASP A 260 5.37 -9.14 -2.43
N LEU A 261 6.19 -9.89 -3.16
CA LEU A 261 7.54 -9.47 -3.54
C LEU A 261 7.51 -8.20 -4.40
N LEU A 262 6.59 -8.06 -5.36
CA LEU A 262 6.49 -6.81 -6.13
C LEU A 262 5.94 -5.67 -5.28
N TYR A 263 4.90 -5.94 -4.49
CA TYR A 263 4.25 -4.98 -3.60
C TYR A 263 5.29 -4.33 -2.65
N ARG A 264 6.09 -5.14 -1.93
CA ARG A 264 7.13 -4.61 -1.02
C ARG A 264 8.37 -4.03 -1.71
N GLY A 265 8.44 -4.04 -3.05
CA GLY A 265 9.62 -3.61 -3.80
C GLY A 265 10.81 -4.60 -3.76
N ASP A 266 10.55 -5.87 -3.48
CA ASP A 266 11.52 -6.96 -3.59
C ASP A 266 11.64 -7.56 -4.98
N TYR A 267 10.67 -7.40 -5.86
CA TYR A 267 10.73 -7.93 -7.24
C TYR A 267 11.56 -7.04 -8.20
N LYS A 268 12.62 -6.43 -7.68
CA LYS A 268 13.55 -5.52 -8.36
C LYS A 268 14.57 -6.29 -9.24
N PRO A 269 15.22 -5.64 -10.22
CA PRO A 269 16.10 -6.35 -11.17
C PRO A 269 17.31 -7.10 -10.56
N SER A 270 17.74 -6.73 -9.35
CA SER A 270 18.89 -7.31 -8.63
C SER A 270 18.56 -8.56 -7.80
N THR A 271 17.28 -8.86 -7.60
CA THR A 271 16.77 -9.99 -6.81
C THR A 271 15.97 -10.94 -7.71
N ARG A 272 15.32 -10.41 -8.75
CA ARG A 272 14.70 -11.18 -9.84
C ARG A 272 15.68 -12.15 -10.54
N THR A 273 16.98 -11.86 -10.47
CA THR A 273 18.06 -12.79 -10.86
C THR A 273 18.01 -14.15 -10.17
N GLU A 274 17.40 -14.22 -9.00
CA GLU A 274 17.28 -15.43 -8.18
C GLU A 274 15.82 -15.90 -8.19
N ILE A 275 14.85 -14.97 -8.04
CA ILE A 275 13.41 -15.28 -7.98
C ILE A 275 12.87 -15.86 -9.32
N GLN A 276 13.23 -15.29 -10.48
CA GLN A 276 12.48 -15.55 -11.72
C GLN A 276 12.51 -17.03 -12.15
N GLN A 277 13.63 -17.71 -11.93
CA GLN A 277 13.78 -19.08 -12.41
C GLN A 277 12.81 -20.04 -11.71
N HIS A 278 12.48 -19.79 -10.44
CA HIS A 278 11.51 -20.60 -9.72
C HIS A 278 10.08 -20.38 -10.26
N LEU A 279 9.71 -19.14 -10.62
CA LEU A 279 8.43 -18.85 -11.29
C LEU A 279 8.35 -19.54 -12.67
N VAL A 280 9.42 -19.49 -13.47
CA VAL A 280 9.46 -20.15 -14.80
C VAL A 280 9.40 -21.67 -14.68
N ASN A 281 10.03 -22.24 -13.65
CA ASN A 281 10.07 -23.68 -13.42
C ASN A 281 8.82 -24.22 -12.68
N ASN A 282 7.92 -23.35 -12.20
CA ASN A 282 6.85 -23.67 -11.25
C ASN A 282 7.35 -24.38 -9.97
N ASP A 283 8.51 -23.93 -9.48
CA ASP A 283 9.33 -24.59 -8.46
C ASP A 283 9.05 -24.02 -7.07
N LEU A 284 8.00 -24.56 -6.43
CA LEU A 284 7.53 -24.13 -5.10
C LEU A 284 8.59 -24.39 -4.01
N GLN A 285 9.30 -25.51 -4.08
CA GLN A 285 10.35 -25.87 -3.11
C GLN A 285 11.56 -24.94 -3.23
N GLY A 286 12.06 -24.69 -4.44
CA GLY A 286 13.18 -23.76 -4.64
C GLY A 286 12.83 -22.32 -4.26
N LEU A 287 11.59 -21.88 -4.51
CA LEU A 287 11.13 -20.56 -4.03
C LEU A 287 11.02 -20.50 -2.51
N HIS A 288 10.52 -21.56 -1.86
CA HIS A 288 10.56 -21.68 -0.41
C HIS A 288 11.99 -21.58 0.11
N ASP A 289 12.91 -22.41 -0.40
CA ASP A 289 14.28 -22.49 0.11
C ASP A 289 15.05 -21.16 -0.10
N LEU A 290 14.78 -20.44 -1.21
CA LEU A 290 15.29 -19.10 -1.48
C LEU A 290 14.80 -18.05 -0.45
N LEU A 291 13.54 -18.14 -0.02
CA LEU A 291 12.90 -17.16 0.87
C LEU A 291 12.91 -17.58 2.36
N ALA A 292 13.27 -18.84 2.66
CA ALA A 292 13.52 -19.37 3.99
C ALA A 292 14.94 -19.04 4.51
N ASP A 293 15.87 -18.61 3.64
CA ASP A 293 17.18 -18.09 4.04
C ASP A 293 17.05 -16.74 4.76
N GLU A 294 16.95 -16.79 6.08
CA GLU A 294 16.89 -15.61 6.97
C GLU A 294 18.07 -14.65 6.74
N SER A 295 19.27 -15.17 6.44
CA SER A 295 20.47 -14.35 6.25
C SER A 295 20.40 -13.52 4.98
N LYS A 296 19.82 -14.11 3.92
CA LYS A 296 19.54 -13.45 2.64
C LYS A 296 18.37 -12.48 2.73
N MET A 297 17.25 -12.89 3.35
CA MET A 297 16.06 -12.08 3.45
C MET A 297 16.27 -10.87 4.37
N THR A 298 16.67 -11.09 5.61
CA THR A 298 16.80 -10.02 6.62
C THR A 298 18.09 -9.21 6.43
N GLY A 299 19.18 -9.86 6.00
CA GLY A 299 20.48 -9.24 5.72
C GLY A 299 20.54 -8.59 4.33
N ASP A 300 20.81 -9.39 3.29
CA ASP A 300 21.10 -8.88 1.95
C ASP A 300 19.94 -8.07 1.32
N TRP A 301 18.69 -8.50 1.52
CA TRP A 301 17.52 -7.89 0.88
C TRP A 301 16.77 -6.89 1.78
N GLY A 302 17.10 -6.81 3.06
CA GLY A 302 16.47 -5.90 4.03
C GLY A 302 14.96 -6.12 4.18
N VAL A 303 14.52 -7.38 4.24
CA VAL A 303 13.14 -7.78 4.52
C VAL A 303 12.92 -7.75 6.05
N PRO A 304 11.90 -7.05 6.58
CA PRO A 304 11.56 -7.09 8.00
C PRO A 304 11.25 -8.52 8.48
N GLN A 305 11.62 -8.84 9.73
CA GLN A 305 11.45 -10.17 10.32
C GLN A 305 10.04 -10.75 10.10
N ASP A 306 9.00 -9.99 10.43
CA ASP A 306 7.59 -10.36 10.25
C ASP A 306 7.27 -10.74 8.78
N ARG A 307 7.80 -10.02 7.79
CA ARG A 307 7.56 -10.30 6.37
C ARG A 307 8.37 -11.52 5.88
N PHE A 308 9.56 -11.74 6.43
CA PHE A 308 10.34 -12.96 6.19
C PHE A 308 9.59 -14.18 6.74
N GLU A 309 9.17 -14.14 8.00
CA GLU A 309 8.46 -15.22 8.68
C GLU A 309 7.16 -15.58 7.95
N ARG A 310 6.35 -14.58 7.58
CA ARG A 310 5.13 -14.81 6.78
C ARG A 310 5.39 -15.48 5.44
N ARG A 311 6.40 -15.03 4.67
CA ARG A 311 6.74 -15.64 3.36
C ARG A 311 7.18 -17.09 3.49
N ARG A 312 8.06 -17.37 4.45
CA ARG A 312 8.53 -18.72 4.77
C ARG A 312 7.36 -19.63 5.16
N ASP A 313 6.57 -19.21 6.15
CA ASP A 313 5.51 -20.04 6.74
C ASP A 313 4.34 -20.26 5.76
N TYR A 314 4.02 -19.27 4.92
CA TYR A 314 3.04 -19.40 3.84
C TYR A 314 3.48 -20.42 2.77
N LEU A 315 4.74 -20.37 2.34
CA LEU A 315 5.29 -21.34 1.37
C LEU A 315 5.45 -22.75 1.97
N GLN A 316 5.85 -22.86 3.25
CA GLN A 316 5.88 -24.15 3.94
C GLN A 316 4.46 -24.75 4.06
N ALA A 317 3.44 -23.95 4.37
CA ALA A 317 2.05 -24.40 4.40
C ALA A 317 1.55 -24.86 3.02
N ALA A 318 1.99 -24.21 1.94
CA ALA A 318 1.70 -24.64 0.57
C ALA A 318 2.37 -25.98 0.20
N LEU A 319 3.64 -26.17 0.59
CA LEU A 319 4.36 -27.44 0.44
C LEU A 319 3.71 -28.57 1.23
N ASP A 320 3.33 -28.30 2.50
CA ASP A 320 2.64 -29.28 3.36
C ASP A 320 1.28 -29.68 2.77
N ALA A 321 0.53 -28.71 2.21
CA ALA A 321 -0.73 -28.97 1.54
C ALA A 321 -0.55 -29.79 0.24
N GLN A 322 0.49 -29.50 -0.56
CA GLN A 322 0.82 -30.25 -1.76
C GLN A 322 1.24 -31.69 -1.42
N ALA A 323 2.02 -31.89 -0.37
CA ALA A 323 2.41 -33.21 0.13
C ALA A 323 1.20 -34.00 0.70
N ALA A 324 0.25 -33.33 1.36
CA ALA A 324 -0.99 -33.94 1.85
C ALA A 324 -1.99 -34.29 0.73
N ALA A 325 -1.94 -33.58 -0.40
CA ALA A 325 -2.77 -33.85 -1.59
C ALA A 325 -2.20 -34.95 -2.50
N ALA A 326 -0.93 -35.32 -2.35
CA ALA A 326 -0.31 -36.40 -3.10
C ALA A 326 -0.95 -37.77 -2.77
N PRO A 327 -1.26 -38.62 -3.77
CA PRO A 327 -1.72 -39.98 -3.51
C PRO A 327 -0.67 -40.78 -2.73
N GLN A 328 -1.08 -41.48 -1.68
CA GLN A 328 -0.23 -42.47 -1.00
C GLN A 328 -0.27 -43.78 -1.81
N GLU A 329 0.90 -44.19 -2.33
CA GLU A 329 1.11 -45.45 -3.06
C GLU A 329 1.18 -46.69 -2.14
#